data_AF-A0A1F9AYF6-F1
#
_entry.id   AF-A0A1F9AYF6-F1
#
_cell.length_a   1.000
_cell.length_b   1.000
_cell.length_c   1.000
_cell.angle_alpha   90.00
_cell.angle_beta   90.00
_cell.angle_gamma   90.00
#
_symmetry.space_group_name_H-M   'P 1'
#
loop_
_entity.id
_entity.type
_entity.pdbx_description
1 polymer ?
#
loop_
_entity_poly.entity_id
_entity_poly.type
_entity_poly.pdbx_seq_one_letter_code
_entity_poly.pdbx_strand_id
1 'polypeptide(L)'
;MVIMKLISWKEKYPNRKRDAEDLLFIMNKYEEAGNSERLYEEDLPLLQEEGFDTKLAGTRLLGRDIAKISNSKTFLIVKEILDAETEEMSQYKLATDMIRETGMSDTRFDEILLQLEKLKRGFIEIGKNNFE
;
A
#
# COMPACT_ATOMS: atom_id res chain seq x y z
N MET A 1 -3.10 12.08 -0.42
CA MET A 1 -3.18 11.73 -1.87
C MET A 1 -3.50 10.26 -2.08
N VAL A 2 -2.82 9.33 -1.38
CA VAL A 2 -3.00 7.86 -1.55
C VAL A 2 -4.44 7.39 -1.36
N ILE A 3 -5.10 7.79 -0.27
CA ILE A 3 -6.52 7.46 0.00
C ILE A 3 -7.42 7.79 -1.21
N MET A 4 -7.27 9.00 -1.74
CA MET A 4 -8.09 9.48 -2.86
C MET A 4 -7.82 8.66 -4.12
N LYS A 5 -6.56 8.32 -4.41
CA LYS A 5 -6.21 7.48 -5.57
C LYS A 5 -6.81 6.09 -5.46
N LEU A 6 -6.72 5.47 -4.29
CA LEU A 6 -7.28 4.13 -4.04
C LEU A 6 -8.81 4.11 -4.19
N ILE A 7 -9.50 5.06 -3.55
CA ILE A 7 -10.96 5.17 -3.65
C ILE A 7 -11.39 5.50 -5.08
N SER A 8 -10.73 6.47 -5.73
CA SER A 8 -11.06 6.87 -7.12
C SER A 8 -10.83 5.74 -8.12
N TRP A 9 -9.78 4.94 -7.92
CA TRP A 9 -9.51 3.75 -8.70
C TRP A 9 -10.64 2.74 -8.55
N LYS A 10 -11.05 2.42 -7.31
CA LYS A 10 -12.12 1.46 -7.03
C LYS A 10 -13.46 1.90 -7.62
N GLU A 11 -13.85 3.16 -7.41
CA GLU A 11 -15.16 3.68 -7.83
C GLU A 11 -15.36 3.70 -9.35
N LYS A 12 -14.27 3.86 -10.10
CA LYS A 12 -14.31 4.03 -11.56
C LYS A 12 -13.58 2.91 -12.31
N TYR A 13 -13.26 1.79 -11.65
CA TYR A 13 -12.64 0.64 -12.30
C TYR A 13 -13.50 0.16 -13.48
N PRO A 14 -12.92 -0.15 -14.66
CA PRO A 14 -11.47 -0.18 -14.99
C PRO A 14 -10.93 1.13 -15.60
N ASN A 15 -11.66 2.24 -15.54
CA ASN A 15 -11.35 3.49 -16.27
C ASN A 15 -10.27 4.37 -15.60
N ARG A 16 -9.70 3.96 -14.47
CA ARG A 16 -8.75 4.74 -13.67
C ARG A 16 -7.42 4.02 -13.41
N LYS A 17 -6.93 3.23 -14.38
CA LYS A 17 -5.63 2.51 -14.26
C LYS A 17 -4.46 3.41 -13.86
N ARG A 18 -4.44 4.66 -14.33
CA ARG A 18 -3.42 5.64 -13.94
C ARG A 18 -3.34 5.90 -12.43
N ASP A 19 -4.46 5.81 -11.71
CA ASP A 19 -4.41 5.92 -10.24
C ASP A 19 -3.70 4.72 -9.61
N ALA A 20 -3.85 3.51 -10.16
CA ALA A 20 -3.10 2.33 -9.73
C ALA A 20 -1.60 2.51 -9.99
N GLU A 21 -1.23 3.00 -11.17
CA GLU A 21 0.18 3.32 -11.49
C GLU A 21 0.77 4.36 -10.54
N ASP A 22 0.02 5.43 -10.27
CA ASP A 22 0.46 6.49 -9.37
C ASP A 22 0.57 5.98 -7.91
N LEU A 23 -0.30 5.07 -7.49
CA LEU A 23 -0.20 4.39 -6.18
C LEU A 23 1.09 3.58 -6.09
N LEU A 24 1.40 2.78 -7.11
CA LEU A 24 2.65 2.01 -7.16
C LEU A 24 3.87 2.94 -7.12
N PHE A 25 3.84 4.04 -7.86
CA PHE A 25 4.91 5.03 -7.83
C PHE A 25 5.13 5.59 -6.42
N ILE A 26 4.05 5.95 -5.71
CA ILE A 26 4.14 6.45 -4.33
C ILE A 26 4.71 5.38 -3.40
N MET A 27 4.25 4.12 -3.46
CA MET A 27 4.77 3.03 -2.62
C MET A 27 6.27 2.83 -2.84
N ASN A 28 6.70 2.79 -4.10
CA ASN A 28 8.11 2.60 -4.48
C ASN A 28 9.03 3.75 -4.01
N LYS A 29 8.48 4.95 -3.79
CA LYS A 29 9.26 6.16 -3.50
C LYS A 29 9.03 6.73 -2.11
N TYR A 30 8.19 6.10 -1.29
CA TYR A 30 7.80 6.68 -0.01
C TYR A 30 8.98 6.85 0.95
N GLU A 31 9.89 5.88 0.97
CA GLU A 31 11.12 5.96 1.77
C GLU A 31 12.01 7.13 1.31
N GLU A 32 12.39 7.16 0.04
CA GLU A 32 13.20 8.22 -0.57
C GLU A 32 12.54 9.62 -0.50
N ALA A 33 11.22 9.70 -0.28
CA ALA A 33 10.47 10.95 -0.14
C ALA A 33 10.60 11.59 1.25
N GLY A 34 11.79 11.50 1.86
CA GLY A 34 12.11 12.09 3.16
C GLY A 34 11.73 11.23 4.37
N ASN A 35 11.39 9.95 4.17
CA ASN A 35 11.09 9.02 5.27
C ASN A 35 12.24 8.07 5.60
N SER A 36 13.37 8.13 4.87
CA SER A 36 14.57 7.35 5.14
C SER A 36 15.06 7.53 6.58
N GLU A 37 15.31 8.77 7.01
CA GLU A 37 15.79 9.10 8.36
C GLU A 37 14.83 8.57 9.42
N ARG A 38 13.52 8.79 9.23
CA ARG A 38 12.48 8.28 10.13
C ARG A 38 12.50 6.76 10.27
N LEU A 39 12.75 6.01 9.19
CA LEU A 39 12.87 4.54 9.28
C LEU A 39 14.09 4.09 10.09
N TYR A 40 15.19 4.82 10.05
CA TYR A 40 16.40 4.48 10.79
C TYR A 40 16.37 4.97 12.25
N GLU A 41 15.76 6.12 12.50
CA GLU A 41 15.82 6.79 13.81
C GLU A 41 14.58 6.54 14.67
N GLU A 42 13.38 6.54 14.08
CA GLU A 42 12.11 6.45 14.83
C GLU A 42 11.45 5.07 14.72
N ASP A 43 11.49 4.47 13.53
CA ASP A 43 10.78 3.24 13.18
C ASP A 43 11.75 2.06 12.90
N LEU A 44 12.94 2.05 13.53
CA LEU A 44 13.95 0.99 13.36
C LEU A 44 13.40 -0.44 13.56
N PRO A 45 12.51 -0.72 14.54
CA PRO A 45 11.89 -2.03 14.66
C PRO A 45 11.08 -2.44 13.42
N LEU A 46 10.39 -1.49 12.77
CA LEU A 46 9.66 -1.76 11.53
C LEU A 46 10.64 -2.15 10.41
N LEU A 47 11.77 -1.44 10.29
CA LEU A 47 12.80 -1.77 9.30
C LEU A 47 13.40 -3.16 9.55
N GLN A 48 13.66 -3.52 10.81
CA GLN A 48 14.15 -4.85 11.20
C GLN A 48 13.14 -5.96 10.87
N GLU A 49 11.86 -5.75 11.16
CA GLU A 49 10.79 -6.72 10.84
C GLU A 49 10.63 -6.96 9.34
N GLU A 50 10.95 -5.97 8.52
CA GLU A 50 10.96 -6.09 7.05
C GLU A 50 12.33 -6.51 6.51
N GLY A 51 13.23 -7.03 7.36
CA GLY A 51 14.52 -7.58 6.93
C GLY A 51 15.49 -6.54 6.38
N PHE A 52 15.37 -5.29 6.82
CA PHE A 52 16.10 -4.13 6.30
C PHE A 52 15.81 -3.79 4.82
N ASP A 53 14.72 -4.32 4.26
CA ASP A 53 14.21 -3.86 2.98
C ASP A 53 13.53 -2.49 3.18
N THR A 54 14.27 -1.43 2.86
CA THR A 54 13.82 -0.03 3.04
C THR A 54 12.58 0.29 2.22
N LYS A 55 12.36 -0.39 1.10
CA LYS A 55 11.21 -0.20 0.22
C LYS A 55 9.96 -0.83 0.82
N LEU A 56 10.05 -2.08 1.30
CA LEU A 56 8.93 -2.74 1.99
C LEU A 56 8.62 -2.04 3.33
N ALA A 57 9.65 -1.65 4.06
CA ALA A 57 9.53 -0.84 5.28
C ALA A 57 8.84 0.50 4.99
N GLY A 58 9.29 1.24 3.98
CA GLY A 58 8.63 2.48 3.54
C GLY A 58 7.17 2.27 3.14
N THR A 59 6.86 1.18 2.45
CA THR A 59 5.48 0.85 2.05
C THR A 59 4.58 0.55 3.27
N ARG A 60 5.09 -0.19 4.26
CA ARG A 60 4.37 -0.42 5.53
C ARG A 60 4.22 0.87 6.34
N LEU A 61 5.24 1.71 6.38
CA LEU A 61 5.20 3.03 7.02
C LEU A 61 4.13 3.93 6.38
N LEU A 62 4.04 3.95 5.05
CA LEU A 62 2.98 4.64 4.33
C LEU A 62 1.59 4.16 4.78
N GLY A 63 1.41 2.85 4.94
CA GLY A 63 0.17 2.28 5.47
C GLY A 63 -0.19 2.86 6.84
N ARG A 64 0.78 2.89 7.76
CA ARG A 64 0.60 3.47 9.11
C ARG A 64 0.18 4.94 9.02
N ASP A 65 0.82 5.73 8.16
CA ASP A 65 0.56 7.16 8.05
C ASP A 65 -0.82 7.44 7.40
N ILE A 66 -1.24 6.62 6.43
CA ILE A 66 -2.59 6.68 5.87
C ILE A 66 -3.65 6.40 6.95
N ALA A 67 -3.41 5.43 7.83
CA ALA A 67 -4.33 5.12 8.92
C ALA A 67 -4.44 6.28 9.93
N LYS A 68 -3.33 6.92 10.29
CA LYS A 68 -3.31 8.07 11.22
C LYS A 68 -4.17 9.25 10.74
N ILE A 69 -4.23 9.49 9.43
CA ILE A 69 -5.01 10.61 8.86
C ILE A 69 -6.44 10.22 8.45
N SER A 70 -6.79 8.95 8.56
CA SER A 70 -8.14 8.45 8.23
C SER A 70 -9.09 8.71 9.38
N ASN A 71 -10.38 8.93 9.09
CA ASN A 71 -11.44 8.78 10.09
C ASN A 71 -12.02 7.36 10.00
N SER A 72 -12.89 6.96 10.94
CA SER A 72 -13.45 5.61 10.99
C SER A 72 -14.10 5.17 9.68
N LYS A 73 -14.84 6.07 9.01
CA LYS A 73 -15.50 5.76 7.73
C LYS A 73 -14.48 5.53 6.62
N THR A 74 -13.52 6.44 6.47
CA THR A 74 -12.44 6.31 5.48
C THR A 74 -11.60 5.06 5.75
N PHE A 75 -11.36 4.75 7.03
CA PHE A 75 -10.60 3.59 7.44
C PHE A 75 -11.25 2.29 6.94
N LEU A 76 -12.55 2.13 7.20
CA LEU A 76 -13.32 0.95 6.77
C LEU A 76 -13.33 0.79 5.24
N ILE A 77 -13.54 1.89 4.50
CA ILE A 77 -13.55 1.86 3.03
C ILE A 77 -12.19 1.43 2.48
N VAL A 78 -11.10 2.04 2.95
CA VAL A 78 -9.74 1.70 2.50
C VAL A 78 -9.39 0.27 2.89
N LYS A 79 -9.77 -0.17 4.10
CA LYS A 79 -9.57 -1.55 4.55
C LYS A 79 -10.27 -2.54 3.62
N GLU A 80 -11.55 -2.32 3.32
CA GLU A 80 -12.34 -3.18 2.44
C GLU A 80 -11.71 -3.28 1.04
N ILE A 81 -11.22 -2.16 0.49
CA ILE A 81 -10.53 -2.17 -0.80
C ILE A 81 -9.24 -2.99 -0.70
N LEU A 82 -8.40 -2.77 0.31
CA LEU A 82 -7.14 -3.50 0.45
C LEU A 82 -7.36 -5.00 0.70
N ASP A 83 -8.38 -5.37 1.49
CA ASP A 83 -8.77 -6.76 1.69
C ASP A 83 -9.17 -7.42 0.37
N ALA A 84 -10.08 -6.79 -0.37
CA ALA A 84 -10.56 -7.31 -1.65
C ALA A 84 -9.47 -7.43 -2.73
N GLU A 85 -8.35 -6.71 -2.59
CA GLU A 85 -7.25 -6.72 -3.55
C GLU A 85 -6.01 -7.50 -3.09
N THR A 86 -6.01 -8.07 -1.87
CA THR A 86 -4.86 -8.82 -1.31
C THR A 86 -5.17 -10.22 -0.80
N GLU A 87 -6.45 -10.57 -0.56
CA GLU A 87 -6.82 -11.90 -0.06
C GLU A 87 -6.66 -13.01 -1.12
N GLU A 88 -6.52 -14.28 -0.70
CA GLU A 88 -6.29 -15.43 -1.59
C GLU A 88 -7.38 -15.63 -2.68
N MET A 89 -8.62 -15.22 -2.41
CA MET A 89 -9.73 -15.29 -3.36
C MET A 89 -9.88 -14.02 -4.23
N SER A 90 -8.94 -13.08 -4.12
CA SER A 90 -8.92 -11.83 -4.86
C SER A 90 -8.72 -12.06 -6.35
N GLN A 91 -9.28 -11.15 -7.16
CA GLN A 91 -8.97 -11.07 -8.59
C GLN A 91 -7.71 -10.24 -8.87
N TYR A 92 -7.08 -9.69 -7.82
CA TYR A 92 -5.87 -8.88 -7.85
C TYR A 92 -5.89 -7.79 -8.93
N LYS A 93 -7.02 -7.10 -9.06
CA LYS A 93 -7.25 -6.11 -10.12
C LYS A 93 -6.30 -4.94 -9.97
N LEU A 94 -6.04 -4.53 -8.72
CA LEU A 94 -5.14 -3.42 -8.44
C LEU A 94 -3.71 -3.76 -8.88
N ALA A 95 -3.20 -4.92 -8.46
CA ALA A 95 -1.87 -5.39 -8.85
C ALA A 95 -1.76 -5.58 -10.37
N THR A 96 -2.83 -6.08 -11.01
CA THR A 96 -2.90 -6.24 -12.47
C THR A 96 -2.86 -4.88 -13.20
N ASP A 97 -3.62 -3.89 -12.76
CA ASP A 97 -3.61 -2.54 -13.36
C ASP A 97 -2.30 -1.79 -13.10
N MET A 98 -1.52 -2.17 -12.08
CA MET A 98 -0.18 -1.62 -11.81
C MET A 98 0.89 -2.14 -12.77
N ILE A 99 0.66 -3.26 -13.45
CA ILE A 99 1.57 -3.83 -14.45
C ILE A 99 1.30 -3.16 -15.80
N ARG A 100 2.26 -2.36 -16.27
CA ARG A 100 2.10 -1.56 -17.49
C ARG A 100 2.08 -2.35 -18.80
N GLU A 101 2.77 -3.49 -18.91
CA GLU A 101 2.84 -4.28 -20.16
C GLU A 101 3.59 -5.62 -19.99
N THR A 102 3.30 -6.57 -20.88
CA THR A 102 3.72 -7.98 -20.95
C THR A 102 5.24 -8.22 -21.03
N GLY A 103 5.81 -8.89 -20.03
CA GLY A 103 7.15 -9.47 -20.04
C GLY A 103 7.77 -9.53 -18.64
N MET A 104 8.07 -10.73 -18.14
CA MET A 104 8.31 -11.04 -16.70
C MET A 104 7.14 -10.61 -15.80
N SER A 105 5.93 -11.12 -16.10
CA SER A 105 4.71 -10.77 -15.36
C SER A 105 4.71 -11.28 -13.93
N ASP A 106 5.19 -12.50 -13.69
CA ASP A 106 4.88 -13.20 -12.43
C ASP A 106 5.71 -12.65 -11.26
N THR A 107 7.03 -12.54 -11.41
CA THR A 107 7.89 -11.96 -10.37
C THR A 107 7.50 -10.52 -10.02
N ARG A 108 7.20 -9.70 -11.03
CA ARG A 108 6.80 -8.31 -10.81
C ARG A 108 5.41 -8.23 -10.17
N PHE A 109 4.51 -9.13 -10.53
CA PHE A 109 3.20 -9.23 -9.89
C PHE A 109 3.35 -9.58 -8.41
N ASP A 110 4.16 -10.58 -8.08
CA ASP A 110 4.43 -11.00 -6.71
C ASP A 110 5.05 -9.86 -5.88
N GLU A 111 5.99 -9.10 -6.45
CA GLU A 111 6.58 -7.92 -5.81
C GLU A 111 5.56 -6.80 -5.53
N ILE A 112 4.62 -6.58 -6.45
CA ILE A 112 3.56 -5.58 -6.29
C ILE A 112 2.56 -6.05 -5.24
N LEU A 113 2.16 -7.33 -5.29
CA LEU A 113 1.24 -7.91 -4.33
C LEU A 113 1.83 -7.87 -2.91
N LEU A 114 3.11 -8.24 -2.76
CA LEU A 114 3.83 -8.13 -1.50
C LEU A 114 3.83 -6.69 -0.97
N GLN A 115 4.07 -5.69 -1.82
CA GLN A 115 3.99 -4.29 -1.42
C GLN A 115 2.58 -3.90 -0.95
N LEU A 116 1.53 -4.33 -1.66
CA LEU A 116 0.13 -4.09 -1.24
C LEU A 116 -0.18 -4.75 0.10
N GLU A 117 0.34 -5.95 0.37
CA GLU A 117 0.22 -6.63 1.66
C GLU A 117 0.93 -5.84 2.77
N LYS A 118 2.14 -5.31 2.52
CA LYS A 118 2.85 -4.47 3.50
C LYS A 118 2.12 -3.16 3.77
N LEU A 119 1.56 -2.53 2.73
CA LEU A 119 0.72 -1.34 2.85
C LEU A 119 -0.49 -1.64 3.76
N LYS A 120 -1.21 -2.74 3.47
CA LYS A 120 -2.35 -3.21 4.29
C LYS A 120 -1.94 -3.49 5.72
N ARG A 121 -0.83 -4.19 5.94
CA ARG A 121 -0.31 -4.53 7.27
C ARG A 121 -0.10 -3.26 8.10
N GLY A 122 0.63 -2.28 7.57
CA GLY A 122 0.87 -1.01 8.26
C GLY A 122 -0.41 -0.22 8.52
N PHE A 123 -1.34 -0.25 7.57
CA PHE A 123 -2.64 0.41 7.71
C PHE A 123 -3.49 -0.19 8.84
N ILE A 124 -3.52 -1.52 8.96
CA ILE A 124 -4.29 -2.22 10.00
C ILE A 124 -3.67 -2.04 11.39
N GLU A 125 -2.34 -2.04 11.51
CA GLU A 125 -1.62 -1.92 12.78
C GLU A 125 -2.03 -0.69 13.59
N ILE A 126 -2.15 0.46 12.93
CA ILE A 126 -2.54 1.70 13.60
C ILE A 126 -4.07 1.84 13.62
N GLY A 127 -4.75 1.36 12.59
CA GLY A 127 -6.20 1.42 12.50
C GLY A 127 -6.93 0.69 13.61
N LYS A 128 -6.45 -0.49 14.00
CA LYS A 128 -7.02 -1.25 15.13
C LYS A 128 -6.93 -0.46 16.44
N ASN A 129 -5.80 0.18 16.70
CA ASN A 129 -5.60 0.96 17.92
C ASN A 129 -6.45 2.24 17.98
N ASN A 130 -6.90 2.76 16.84
CA ASN A 130 -7.59 4.04 16.74
C ASN A 130 -9.11 3.94 16.56
N PHE A 131 -9.62 2.78 16.09
CA PHE A 131 -11.03 2.62 15.68
C PHE A 131 -11.69 1.33 16.19
N GLU A 132 -11.02 0.54 17.03
CA GLU A 132 -11.66 -0.51 17.86
C GLU A 132 -12.27 0.05 19.14
#